data_AF-A0A6G1IIS9-F1
#
_entry.id   AF-A0A6G1IIS9-F1
#
_cell.length_a   1.000
_cell.length_b   1.000
_cell.length_c   1.000
_cell.angle_alpha   90.00
_cell.angle_beta   90.00
_cell.angle_gamma   90.00
#
_symmetry.space_group_name_H-M   'P 1'
#
loop_
_entity.id
_entity.type
_entity.pdbx_description
1 polymer ?
#
loop_
_entity_poly.entity_id
_entity_poly.type
_entity_poly.pdbx_seq_one_letter_code
_entity_poly.pdbx_strand_id
1 'polypeptide(L)'
;MAVKKWYKNHHHLLNILQTPPKPTIKPQTTSHHLTKMKFLATLSLLALTAVATALPQADSPSDNTPVDIGPIPPAPTGIQDGAPTYEIGDPDSEPADKRGLEKRSFHIQVWADINRGGRHQQLTTDVQKCYNLGNHWPNSISSLQVPRGHGCVFYNRNHCPQNGAHLTVPGATYVANLGRFNDKINSYLCYNN
;
A
#
# COMPACT_ATOMS: atom_id res chain seq x y z
N MET A 1 15.93 -36.90 35.77
CA MET A 1 16.83 -36.08 36.61
C MET A 1 18.21 -36.04 35.98
N ALA A 2 18.60 -34.92 35.37
CA ALA A 2 20.01 -34.57 35.14
C ALA A 2 20.08 -33.09 34.74
N VAL A 3 20.44 -32.26 35.72
CA VAL A 3 20.65 -30.81 35.63
C VAL A 3 22.13 -30.56 35.34
N LYS A 4 22.46 -29.81 34.28
CA LYS A 4 23.76 -29.14 34.06
C LYS A 4 23.53 -28.01 33.05
N LYS A 5 23.21 -26.78 33.48
CA LYS A 5 24.11 -25.74 34.00
C LYS A 5 25.16 -25.31 32.98
N TRP A 6 24.79 -24.35 32.13
CA TRP A 6 25.72 -23.45 31.45
C TRP A 6 25.18 -22.02 31.61
N TYR A 7 25.93 -21.22 32.37
CA TYR A 7 25.73 -19.79 32.58
C TYR A 7 27.09 -19.15 32.30
N LYS A 8 27.05 -17.87 31.92
CA LYS A 8 28.16 -16.90 32.00
C LYS A 8 29.01 -16.76 30.72
N ASN A 9 28.63 -15.81 29.87
CA ASN A 9 29.60 -14.81 29.43
C ASN A 9 28.92 -13.45 29.24
N HIS A 10 29.43 -12.46 29.96
CA HIS A 10 28.92 -11.11 30.09
C HIS A 10 29.99 -10.16 29.55
N HIS A 11 29.54 -9.03 28.99
CA HIS A 11 30.25 -7.75 28.79
C HIS A 11 30.89 -7.43 27.43
N HIS A 12 30.73 -6.14 27.13
CA HIS A 12 31.41 -5.30 26.14
C HIS A 12 30.95 -5.33 24.69
N LEU A 13 29.82 -4.66 24.41
CA LEU A 13 29.70 -3.80 23.22
C LEU A 13 28.85 -2.55 23.53
N LEU A 14 29.48 -1.57 24.20
CA LEU A 14 29.04 -0.18 24.21
C LEU A 14 29.43 0.43 22.86
N ASN A 15 28.57 0.32 21.85
CA ASN A 15 28.75 1.01 20.57
C ASN A 15 28.00 2.34 20.58
N ILE A 16 28.73 3.38 20.98
CA ILE A 16 28.82 4.71 20.35
C ILE A 16 27.55 5.14 19.59
N LEU A 17 26.67 5.85 20.29
CA LEU A 17 25.71 6.78 19.68
C LEU A 17 26.48 7.95 19.05
N GLN A 18 26.91 7.79 17.80
CA GLN A 18 27.30 8.91 16.95
C GLN A 18 26.02 9.64 16.55
N THR A 19 25.78 10.79 17.19
CA THR A 19 24.75 11.72 16.73
C THR A 19 25.15 12.26 15.36
N PRO A 20 24.22 12.29 14.38
CA PRO A 20 24.52 12.85 13.07
C PRO A 20 24.83 14.35 13.20
N PRO A 21 25.82 14.87 12.45
CA PRO A 21 26.13 16.29 12.46
C PRO A 21 24.93 17.11 11.98
N LYS A 22 24.61 18.15 12.76
CA LYS A 22 23.56 19.12 12.49
C LYS A 22 23.84 19.81 11.14
N PRO A 23 22.91 19.77 10.17
CA PRO A 23 23.13 20.43 8.88
C PRO A 23 23.19 21.94 9.10
N THR A 24 24.35 22.53 8.81
CA THR A 24 24.53 23.98 8.75
C THR A 24 23.91 24.49 7.46
N ILE A 25 22.68 24.98 7.56
CA ILE A 25 22.01 25.69 6.46
C ILE A 25 22.70 27.04 6.33
N LYS A 26 23.56 27.18 5.31
CA LYS A 26 24.06 28.49 4.88
C LYS A 26 22.89 29.25 4.24
N PRO A 27 22.65 30.51 4.61
CA PRO A 27 21.63 31.33 3.97
C PRO A 27 22.01 31.54 2.50
N GLN A 28 21.21 30.98 1.58
CA GLN A 28 21.27 31.34 0.17
C GLN A 28 20.63 32.72 0.01
N THR A 29 21.49 33.72 -0.13
CA THR A 29 21.10 35.06 -0.56
C THR A 29 20.70 34.97 -2.04
N THR A 30 19.41 34.72 -2.29
CA THR A 30 18.84 34.85 -3.63
C THR A 30 18.79 36.33 -3.99
N SER A 31 19.75 36.74 -4.81
CA SER A 31 19.73 38.03 -5.50
C SER A 31 18.51 38.06 -6.43
N HIS A 32 17.51 38.86 -6.06
CA HIS A 32 16.40 39.20 -6.95
C HIS A 32 16.93 40.10 -8.06
N HIS A 33 17.46 39.49 -9.11
CA HIS A 33 17.70 40.18 -10.37
C HIS A 33 16.33 40.47 -11.00
N LEU A 34 15.77 41.63 -10.65
CA LEU A 34 14.55 42.19 -11.21
C LEU A 34 14.79 42.53 -12.69
N THR A 35 14.74 41.51 -13.54
CA THR A 35 14.75 41.70 -14.99
C THR A 35 13.38 42.23 -15.39
N LYS A 36 13.32 43.53 -15.66
CA LYS A 36 12.19 44.20 -16.32
C LYS A 36 11.87 43.47 -17.62
N MET A 37 10.91 42.54 -17.60
CA MET A 37 10.31 42.01 -18.81
C MET A 37 9.40 43.10 -19.38
N LYS A 38 9.88 43.72 -20.45
CA LYS A 38 9.09 44.58 -21.30
C LYS A 38 8.01 43.72 -21.94
N PHE A 39 6.78 44.01 -21.57
CA PHE A 39 5.56 43.51 -22.21
C PHE A 39 5.59 43.92 -23.69
N LEU A 40 5.84 42.95 -24.56
CA LEU A 40 5.53 43.06 -25.99
C LEU A 40 4.39 42.08 -26.26
N ALA A 41 3.18 42.64 -26.30
CA ALA A 41 1.98 41.96 -26.72
C ALA A 41 2.07 41.70 -28.22
N THR A 42 2.36 40.46 -28.61
CA THR A 42 2.10 39.96 -29.95
C THR A 42 0.92 38.99 -29.86
N LEU A 43 -0.25 39.51 -30.24
CA LEU A 43 -1.46 38.76 -30.58
C LEU A 43 -1.12 37.79 -31.71
N SER A 44 -1.13 36.49 -31.43
CA SER A 44 -1.08 35.43 -32.44
C SER A 44 -2.26 34.50 -32.19
N LEU A 45 -3.41 34.83 -32.77
CA LEU A 45 -4.52 33.89 -32.91
C LEU A 45 -4.12 32.83 -33.95
N LEU A 46 -3.66 31.67 -33.46
CA LEU A 46 -3.67 30.42 -34.21
C LEU A 46 -4.53 29.44 -33.42
N ALA A 47 -5.81 29.39 -33.76
CA ALA A 47 -6.71 28.36 -33.29
C ALA A 47 -6.34 27.05 -33.98
N LEU A 48 -5.41 26.29 -33.41
CA LEU A 48 -5.25 24.87 -33.74
C LEU A 48 -6.40 24.11 -33.09
N THR A 49 -7.42 23.81 -33.89
CA THR A 49 -8.39 22.75 -33.59
C THR A 49 -7.68 21.41 -33.69
N ALA A 50 -7.00 21.01 -32.61
CA ALA A 50 -6.55 19.63 -32.45
C ALA A 50 -7.80 18.76 -32.26
N VAL A 51 -8.27 18.13 -33.33
CA VAL A 51 -9.23 17.03 -33.25
C VAL A 51 -8.50 15.87 -32.60
N ALA A 52 -8.54 15.83 -31.26
CA ALA A 52 -8.11 14.67 -30.51
C ALA A 52 -9.11 13.54 -30.82
N THR A 53 -8.79 12.70 -31.79
CA THR A 53 -9.40 11.40 -31.93
C THR A 53 -9.01 10.58 -30.71
N ALA A 54 -9.85 10.67 -29.67
CA ALA A 54 -9.77 9.79 -28.51
C ALA A 54 -9.99 8.37 -29.04
N LEU A 55 -8.89 7.68 -29.34
CA LEU A 55 -8.92 6.24 -29.57
C LEU A 55 -9.54 5.63 -28.31
N PRO A 56 -10.58 4.78 -28.43
CA PRO A 56 -11.08 4.05 -27.29
C PRO A 56 -9.90 3.29 -26.70
N GLN A 57 -9.47 3.66 -25.50
CA GLN A 57 -8.56 2.82 -24.74
C GLN A 57 -9.30 1.50 -24.59
N ALA A 58 -8.77 0.46 -25.23
CA ALA A 58 -9.25 -0.89 -25.00
C ALA A 58 -9.05 -1.15 -23.51
N ASP A 59 -10.14 -1.10 -22.76
CA ASP A 59 -10.21 -1.62 -21.41
C ASP A 59 -9.74 -3.07 -21.50
N SER A 60 -8.48 -3.29 -21.14
CA SER A 60 -7.98 -4.65 -21.01
C SER A 60 -8.85 -5.29 -19.94
N PRO A 61 -9.58 -6.37 -20.26
CA PRO A 61 -10.44 -7.02 -19.28
C PRO A 61 -9.60 -7.28 -18.05
N SER A 62 -10.04 -6.72 -16.92
CA SER A 62 -9.49 -7.01 -15.60
C SER A 62 -9.75 -8.48 -15.35
N ASP A 63 -8.80 -9.32 -15.78
CA ASP A 63 -8.92 -10.76 -15.72
C ASP A 63 -8.68 -11.18 -14.27
N ASN A 64 -9.77 -11.16 -13.52
CA ASN A 64 -9.83 -11.44 -12.08
C ASN A 64 -9.72 -12.93 -11.81
N THR A 65 -8.71 -13.59 -12.38
CA THR A 65 -8.51 -15.02 -12.19
C THR A 65 -8.01 -15.29 -10.76
N PRO A 66 -8.56 -16.30 -10.07
CA PRO A 66 -8.04 -16.75 -8.78
C PRO A 66 -6.58 -17.20 -8.96
N VAL A 67 -5.65 -16.54 -8.26
CA VAL A 67 -4.23 -16.90 -8.29
C VAL A 67 -3.96 -17.89 -7.15
N ASP A 68 -3.35 -19.03 -7.47
CA ASP A 68 -2.82 -19.96 -6.48
C ASP A 68 -1.60 -19.32 -5.80
N ILE A 69 -1.81 -18.76 -4.61
CA ILE A 69 -0.76 -18.26 -3.74
C ILE A 69 -0.25 -19.49 -3.03
N GLY A 70 1.01 -19.89 -3.28
CA GLY A 70 1.65 -20.98 -2.56
C GLY A 70 1.55 -20.82 -1.03
N PRO A 71 2.01 -21.82 -0.25
CA PRO A 71 1.75 -21.91 1.18
C PRO A 71 2.02 -20.58 1.92
N ILE A 72 0.94 -19.98 2.43
CA ILE A 72 0.96 -18.74 3.21
C ILE A 72 1.80 -19.01 4.47
N PRO A 73 2.75 -18.14 4.84
CA PRO A 73 3.49 -18.31 6.09
C PRO A 73 2.50 -18.33 7.27
N PRO A 74 2.72 -19.20 8.27
CA PRO A 74 1.79 -19.36 9.38
C PRO A 74 1.60 -18.01 10.10
N ALA A 75 0.35 -17.64 10.32
CA ALA A 75 -0.01 -16.47 11.10
C ALA A 75 0.63 -16.57 12.49
N PRO A 76 1.12 -15.45 13.06
CA PRO A 76 1.68 -15.44 14.41
C PRO A 76 0.63 -15.92 15.41
N THR A 77 0.90 -17.06 16.03
CA THR A 77 0.09 -17.64 17.10
C THR A 77 0.21 -16.77 18.35
N GLY A 78 -0.77 -15.88 18.59
CA GLY A 78 -0.74 -15.03 19.78
C GLY A 78 -1.86 -13.98 19.95
N ILE A 79 -2.98 -14.04 19.22
CA ILE A 79 -4.17 -13.24 19.54
C ILE A 79 -5.13 -14.14 20.34
N GLN A 80 -5.43 -13.75 21.59
CA GLN A 80 -6.45 -14.44 22.38
C GLN A 80 -7.84 -14.03 21.91
N ASP A 81 -8.43 -14.87 21.06
CA ASP A 81 -9.87 -14.98 20.83
C ASP A 81 -10.54 -15.48 22.12
N GLY A 82 -11.47 -14.71 22.68
CA GLY A 82 -12.11 -15.07 23.95
C GLY A 82 -12.97 -14.02 24.65
N ALA A 83 -13.40 -12.94 24.00
CA ALA A 83 -14.51 -12.13 24.52
C ALA A 83 -15.83 -12.71 23.98
N PRO A 84 -16.67 -13.36 24.80
CA PRO A 84 -17.96 -13.86 24.35
C PRO A 84 -18.97 -12.71 24.21
N THR A 85 -19.59 -12.56 23.04
CA THR A 85 -20.94 -11.99 22.95
C THR A 85 -21.93 -13.15 22.93
N TYR A 86 -22.71 -13.26 24.00
CA TYR A 86 -23.80 -14.21 24.08
C TYR A 86 -25.03 -13.58 23.40
N GLU A 87 -25.68 -14.33 22.51
CA GLU A 87 -27.06 -14.07 22.11
C GLU A 87 -27.79 -15.39 22.31
N ILE A 88 -28.71 -15.43 23.29
CA ILE A 88 -29.53 -16.59 23.58
C ILE A 88 -30.66 -16.59 22.57
N GLY A 89 -30.55 -17.43 21.54
CA GLY A 89 -31.58 -17.66 20.54
C GLY A 89 -32.64 -18.66 21.03
N ASP A 90 -33.89 -18.35 20.68
CA ASP A 90 -35.12 -19.11 20.97
C ASP A 90 -35.03 -20.57 20.44
N PRO A 91 -35.37 -21.60 21.24
CA PRO A 91 -35.30 -23.01 20.83
C PRO A 91 -36.20 -23.40 19.64
N ASP A 92 -37.13 -22.54 19.24
CA ASP A 92 -38.05 -22.77 18.12
C ASP A 92 -37.68 -22.02 16.82
N SER A 93 -36.49 -21.41 16.77
CA SER A 93 -36.03 -20.76 15.53
C SER A 93 -35.55 -21.80 14.52
N GLU A 94 -36.33 -21.95 13.43
CA GLU A 94 -36.01 -22.70 12.20
C GLU A 94 -34.51 -22.60 11.85
N PRO A 95 -33.86 -23.71 11.40
CA PRO A 95 -32.43 -23.75 11.18
C PRO A 95 -32.04 -22.60 10.25
N ALA A 96 -31.31 -21.63 10.81
CA ALA A 96 -30.79 -20.53 10.03
C ALA A 96 -29.98 -21.13 8.89
N ASP A 97 -30.53 -21.02 7.67
CA ASP A 97 -29.78 -21.24 6.45
C ASP A 97 -28.41 -20.63 6.66
N LYS A 98 -27.36 -21.45 6.51
CA LYS A 98 -25.97 -21.02 6.60
C LYS A 98 -25.82 -19.86 5.64
N ARG A 99 -26.02 -18.63 6.13
CA ARG A 99 -25.85 -17.40 5.37
C ARG A 99 -24.37 -17.44 5.03
N GLY A 100 -24.07 -17.90 3.82
CA GLY A 100 -22.71 -18.06 3.34
C GLY A 100 -22.02 -16.76 3.65
N LEU A 101 -20.87 -16.83 4.34
CA LEU A 101 -20.08 -15.66 4.69
C LEU A 101 -19.93 -14.80 3.44
N GLU A 102 -20.78 -13.78 3.31
CA GLU A 102 -20.71 -12.84 2.22
C GLU A 102 -19.31 -12.25 2.26
N LYS A 103 -18.62 -12.33 1.12
CA LYS A 103 -17.27 -11.81 0.93
C LYS A 103 -17.20 -10.41 1.54
N ARG A 104 -16.52 -10.29 2.68
CA ARG A 104 -16.27 -9.00 3.32
C ARG A 104 -15.19 -8.31 2.51
N SER A 105 -15.61 -7.55 1.51
CA SER A 105 -14.71 -6.60 0.86
C SER A 105 -14.27 -5.56 1.88
N PHE A 106 -13.06 -5.04 1.72
CA PHE A 106 -12.52 -3.99 2.58
C PHE A 106 -11.75 -2.97 1.74
N HIS A 107 -11.32 -1.88 2.39
CA HIS A 107 -10.64 -0.79 1.70
C HIS A 107 -9.20 -0.66 2.18
N ILE A 108 -8.27 -0.62 1.23
CA ILE A 108 -6.93 -0.08 1.45
C ILE A 108 -6.89 1.38 1.00
N GLN A 109 -6.01 2.18 1.59
CA GLN A 109 -5.85 3.58 1.21
C GLN A 109 -4.49 3.78 0.55
N VAL A 110 -4.45 4.49 -0.56
CA VAL A 110 -3.23 4.77 -1.32
C VAL A 110 -3.11 6.26 -1.59
N TRP A 111 -1.87 6.75 -1.59
CA TRP A 111 -1.54 8.15 -1.85
C TRP A 111 -0.43 8.24 -2.88
N ALA A 112 -0.52 9.27 -3.71
CA ALA A 112 0.42 9.47 -4.80
C ALA A 112 1.81 9.84 -4.28
N ASP A 113 1.86 10.69 -3.26
CA ASP A 113 3.11 11.13 -2.66
C ASP A 113 3.37 10.43 -1.31
N ILE A 114 4.58 10.63 -0.79
CA ILE A 114 4.95 10.22 0.56
C ILE A 114 4.11 10.97 1.62
N ASN A 115 4.06 10.43 2.83
CA ASN A 115 3.43 11.07 3.99
C ASN A 115 1.92 11.38 3.81
N ARG A 116 1.18 10.54 3.08
CA ARG A 116 -0.23 10.80 2.69
C ARG A 116 -0.43 12.06 1.86
N GLY A 117 0.59 12.50 1.13
CA GLY A 117 0.52 13.65 0.25
C GLY A 117 -0.15 13.34 -1.10
N GLY A 118 -0.49 14.40 -1.83
CA GLY A 118 -0.96 14.30 -3.21
C GLY A 118 -2.35 13.69 -3.36
N ARG A 119 -2.58 13.08 -4.52
CA ARG A 119 -3.85 12.39 -4.84
C ARG A 119 -4.06 11.22 -3.87
N HIS A 120 -5.29 10.99 -3.45
CA HIS A 120 -5.69 9.90 -2.55
C HIS A 120 -6.81 9.07 -3.18
N GLN A 121 -6.80 7.75 -2.98
CA GLN A 121 -7.93 6.88 -3.31
C GLN A 121 -8.06 5.74 -2.31
N GLN A 122 -9.31 5.36 -2.03
CA GLN A 122 -9.65 4.10 -1.38
C GLN A 122 -9.86 3.03 -2.44
N LEU A 123 -9.13 1.92 -2.33
CA LEU A 123 -9.26 0.78 -3.23
C LEU A 123 -10.07 -0.30 -2.52
N THR A 124 -11.24 -0.63 -3.07
CA THR A 124 -12.07 -1.75 -2.62
C THR A 124 -11.47 -3.06 -3.10
N THR A 125 -11.22 -3.98 -2.17
CA THR A 125 -10.55 -5.25 -2.44
C THR A 125 -11.24 -6.40 -1.73
N ASP A 126 -11.17 -7.57 -2.34
CA ASP A 126 -11.47 -8.85 -1.73
C ASP A 126 -10.17 -9.55 -1.31
N VAL A 127 -10.28 -10.53 -0.42
CA VAL A 127 -9.16 -11.41 -0.08
C VAL A 127 -8.87 -12.42 -1.21
N GLN A 128 -7.61 -12.81 -1.35
CA GLN A 128 -7.11 -13.81 -2.30
C GLN A 128 -7.44 -13.50 -3.77
N LYS A 129 -7.64 -12.23 -4.09
CA LYS A 129 -7.92 -11.77 -5.45
C LYS A 129 -6.87 -10.76 -5.87
N CYS A 130 -6.37 -10.92 -7.10
CA CYS A 130 -5.44 -10.00 -7.70
C CYS A 130 -6.19 -8.84 -8.36
N TYR A 131 -5.72 -7.62 -8.13
CA TYR A 131 -6.25 -6.42 -8.75
C TYR A 131 -5.14 -5.65 -9.46
N ASN A 132 -5.36 -5.34 -10.74
CA ASN A 132 -4.56 -4.33 -11.44
C ASN A 132 -5.00 -2.94 -11.03
N LEU A 133 -4.04 -2.02 -10.89
CA LEU A 133 -4.33 -0.62 -10.66
C LEU A 133 -4.85 0.02 -11.96
N GLY A 134 -5.96 0.75 -11.85
CA GLY A 134 -6.54 1.55 -12.95
C GLY A 134 -6.38 3.05 -12.71
N ASN A 135 -7.05 3.88 -13.52
CA ASN A 135 -7.22 5.32 -13.30
C ASN A 135 -5.91 6.09 -13.01
N HIS A 136 -4.85 5.80 -13.77
CA HIS A 136 -3.53 6.44 -13.60
C HIS A 136 -2.86 6.20 -12.24
N TRP A 137 -3.22 5.16 -11.50
CA TRP A 137 -2.47 4.70 -10.32
C TRP A 137 -1.27 3.78 -10.61
N PRO A 138 -1.20 3.05 -11.74
CA PRO A 138 0.02 2.34 -12.12
C PRO A 138 1.25 3.24 -12.03
N ASN A 139 2.25 2.83 -11.25
CA ASN A 139 3.50 3.56 -11.05
C ASN A 139 3.31 4.97 -10.45
N SER A 140 2.38 5.15 -9.52
CA SER A 140 2.17 6.47 -8.90
C SER A 140 1.94 6.43 -7.39
N ILE A 141 2.01 5.27 -6.74
CA ILE A 141 1.78 5.17 -5.28
C ILE A 141 3.12 5.29 -4.56
N SER A 142 3.19 6.21 -3.58
CA SER A 142 4.38 6.41 -2.73
C SER A 142 4.11 6.31 -1.23
N SER A 143 2.85 6.26 -0.80
CA SER A 143 2.47 5.86 0.56
C SER A 143 1.12 5.15 0.60
N LEU A 144 0.89 4.30 1.60
CA LEU A 144 -0.32 3.48 1.69
C LEU A 144 -0.67 3.07 3.12
N GLN A 145 -1.91 2.61 3.33
CA GLN A 145 -2.39 2.08 4.60
C GLN A 145 -3.25 0.83 4.36
N VAL A 146 -2.91 -0.23 5.10
CA VAL A 146 -3.68 -1.48 5.14
C VAL A 146 -4.44 -1.56 6.46
N PRO A 147 -5.76 -1.83 6.45
CA PRO A 147 -6.55 -1.93 7.67
C PRO A 147 -6.09 -3.11 8.55
N ARG A 148 -6.55 -3.12 9.81
CA ARG A 148 -6.27 -4.23 10.73
C ARG A 148 -6.97 -5.51 10.26
N GLY A 149 -6.33 -6.67 10.49
CA GLY A 149 -6.88 -7.99 10.13
C GLY A 149 -6.55 -8.47 8.71
N HIS A 150 -5.89 -7.64 7.91
CA HIS A 150 -5.54 -7.97 6.53
C HIS A 150 -4.09 -7.62 6.21
N GLY A 151 -3.40 -8.43 5.43
CA GLY A 151 -2.11 -8.08 4.82
C GLY A 151 -2.25 -7.93 3.31
N CYS A 152 -1.33 -7.21 2.66
CA CYS A 152 -1.34 -7.07 1.20
C CYS A 152 0.07 -7.22 0.62
N VAL A 153 0.14 -7.83 -0.56
CA VAL A 153 1.33 -7.93 -1.40
C VAL A 153 1.14 -7.02 -2.60
N PHE A 154 2.04 -6.06 -2.77
CA PHE A 154 2.05 -5.10 -3.88
C PHE A 154 3.13 -5.50 -4.89
N TYR A 155 2.75 -5.62 -6.15
CA TYR A 155 3.63 -6.08 -7.22
C TYR A 155 3.99 -4.93 -8.15
N ASN A 156 5.21 -4.96 -8.66
CA ASN A 156 5.66 -3.97 -9.65
C ASN A 156 5.21 -4.24 -11.09
N ARG A 157 4.41 -5.29 -11.29
CA ARG A 157 3.87 -5.72 -12.58
C ARG A 157 2.37 -6.00 -12.44
N ASN A 158 1.67 -6.09 -13.56
CA ASN A 158 0.26 -6.47 -13.60
C ASN A 158 0.06 -7.96 -13.31
N HIS A 159 -1.15 -8.34 -12.89
CA HIS A 159 -1.62 -9.71 -12.67
C HIS A 159 -0.88 -10.49 -11.57
N CYS A 160 -0.35 -9.79 -10.55
CA CYS A 160 0.24 -10.39 -9.35
C CYS A 160 1.18 -11.58 -9.64
N PRO A 161 2.22 -11.39 -10.47
CA PRO A 161 3.05 -12.51 -10.89
C PRO A 161 3.83 -13.06 -9.68
N GLN A 162 3.89 -14.39 -9.59
CA GLN A 162 4.70 -15.09 -8.56
C GLN A 162 6.18 -14.68 -8.62
N ASN A 163 6.66 -14.32 -9.82
CA ASN A 163 8.03 -13.91 -10.07
C ASN A 163 8.10 -12.39 -10.27
N GLY A 164 8.91 -11.72 -9.45
CA GLY A 164 9.15 -10.28 -9.59
C GLY A 164 9.42 -9.59 -8.26
N ALA A 165 9.68 -8.29 -8.34
CA ALA A 165 9.78 -7.46 -7.15
C ALA A 165 8.37 -7.25 -6.57
N HIS A 166 8.23 -7.51 -5.28
CA HIS A 166 7.01 -7.29 -4.53
C HIS A 166 7.33 -6.68 -3.16
N LEU A 167 6.34 -6.01 -2.58
CA LEU A 167 6.37 -5.45 -1.25
C LEU A 167 5.20 -6.01 -0.44
N THR A 168 5.51 -6.73 0.64
CA THR A 168 4.50 -7.21 1.58
C THR A 168 4.30 -6.20 2.70
N VAL A 169 3.07 -5.76 2.88
CA VAL A 169 2.68 -4.80 3.93
C VAL A 169 1.71 -5.49 4.88
N PRO A 170 2.07 -5.65 6.17
CA PRO A 170 1.17 -6.25 7.15
C PRO A 170 0.02 -5.30 7.49
N GLY A 171 -1.02 -5.86 8.12
CA GLY A 171 -2.19 -5.09 8.55
C GLY A 171 -1.92 -4.06 9.63
N ALA A 172 -2.91 -3.18 9.82
CA ALA A 172 -2.86 -2.06 10.77
C ALA A 172 -1.64 -1.13 10.59
N THR A 173 -1.01 -1.18 9.41
CA THR A 173 0.24 -0.48 9.13
C THR A 173 -0.01 0.64 8.13
N TYR A 174 0.47 1.82 8.49
CA TYR A 174 0.63 2.93 7.58
C TYR A 174 2.11 3.00 7.15
N VAL A 175 2.35 2.95 5.85
CA VAL A 175 3.69 3.05 5.27
C VAL A 175 3.84 4.43 4.64
N ALA A 176 4.58 5.30 5.32
CA ALA A 176 4.72 6.70 4.94
C ALA A 176 5.59 6.94 3.70
N ASN A 177 6.47 6.00 3.36
CA ASN A 177 7.35 6.05 2.20
C ASN A 177 7.71 4.61 1.80
N LEU A 178 7.44 4.22 0.56
CA LEU A 178 7.74 2.88 0.04
C LEU A 178 9.21 2.72 -0.41
N GLY A 179 9.99 3.80 -0.33
CA GLY A 179 11.42 3.82 -0.61
C GLY A 179 11.71 3.41 -2.06
N ARG A 180 12.42 2.29 -2.24
CA ARG A 180 12.74 1.77 -3.57
C ARG A 180 11.50 1.32 -4.37
N PHE A 181 10.35 1.20 -3.71
CA PHE A 181 9.07 0.80 -4.28
C PHE A 181 8.13 1.98 -4.60
N ASN A 182 8.53 3.22 -4.31
CA ASN A 182 7.77 4.40 -4.74
C ASN A 182 7.57 4.37 -6.25
N ASP A 183 6.35 4.69 -6.68
CA ASP A 183 5.98 4.85 -8.08
C ASP A 183 6.28 3.60 -8.93
N LYS A 184 6.14 2.41 -8.34
CA LYS A 184 6.38 1.14 -9.05
C LYS A 184 5.25 0.15 -8.98
N ILE A 185 4.27 0.37 -8.10
CA ILE A 185 3.16 -0.58 -7.90
C ILE A 185 2.24 -0.55 -9.12
N ASN A 186 1.89 -1.73 -9.63
CA ASN A 186 1.01 -1.92 -10.77
C ASN A 186 -0.15 -2.88 -10.47
N SER A 187 0.03 -3.83 -9.56
CA SER A 187 -1.07 -4.67 -9.06
C SER A 187 -0.89 -5.00 -7.58
N TYR A 188 -1.95 -5.50 -6.95
CA TYR A 188 -1.93 -5.88 -5.54
C TYR A 188 -2.87 -7.06 -5.27
N LEU A 189 -2.55 -7.81 -4.22
CA LEU A 189 -3.36 -8.91 -3.70
C LEU A 189 -3.36 -8.82 -2.18
N CYS A 190 -4.53 -8.99 -1.55
CA CYS A 190 -4.63 -8.99 -0.11
C CYS A 190 -5.09 -10.34 0.47
N TYR A 191 -4.77 -10.58 1.73
CA TYR A 191 -5.04 -11.83 2.45
C TYR A 191 -5.45 -11.52 3.90
N ASN A 192 -6.08 -12.49 4.57
CA ASN A 192 -6.34 -12.41 6.01
C ASN A 192 -5.04 -12.69 6.77
N ASN A 193 -4.67 -11.79 7.67
CA ASN A 193 -3.44 -11.88 8.45
C ASN A 193 -3.72 -12.28 9.89
#